data_AF-A0A154PUR8-F1
#
_entry.id   AF-A0A154PUR8-F1
#
_cell.length_a   1.000
_cell.length_b   1.000
_cell.length_c   1.000
_cell.angle_alpha   90.00
_cell.angle_beta   90.00
_cell.angle_gamma   90.00
#
_symmetry.space_group_name_H-M   'P 1'
#
loop_
_entity.id
_entity.type
_entity.pdbx_description
1 polymer ?
#
loop_
_entity_poly.entity_id
_entity_poly.type
_entity_poly.pdbx_seq_one_letter_code
_entity_poly.pdbx_strand_id
1 'polypeptide(L)'
;MENELIQPGGTQADFIKEELNFGIDLHDPITQTTLNTLPVEEWIDILGNGQLKKRVIRKGKHGTRPTRSDICTLKIVGKLTDGTVVEEYENLKIQLGDVEVIQGLDLAIALMDTGEIAEIEINPRFAYGHLGKPPSIPPAAIILYTVELISTEGEKEIEKLSVHQRKEIGNKKRERGNWWFTRNEATLAIQCYRRALEFLLPTENRTSYQSEIDDSTTDAELQALLEDSMKIYNNLAAAQMKTQAYDAALKSVESVLSCQPQNVKALFRKGKILHYKGEHALAYQTLLQAAKLEPETKTIQAELAILKEKNAKDAQYEKNLYRKMFGTRKSNNVPLKSTKKENKNMAISNVTWSLIGGATAAIAGFLLYRFVS
;
A
#
# COMPACT_ATOMS: atom_id res chain seq x y z
N MET A 1 -33.79 -47.36 -2.02
CA MET A 1 -33.08 -46.31 -1.28
C MET A 1 -31.78 -46.08 -2.03
N GLU A 2 -31.84 -45.27 -3.08
CA GLU A 2 -30.67 -44.88 -3.85
C GLU A 2 -30.15 -43.54 -3.33
N ASN A 3 -28.83 -43.49 -3.16
CA ASN A 3 -28.06 -42.38 -2.61
C ASN A 3 -28.12 -41.15 -3.52
N GLU A 4 -28.57 -40.01 -3.00
CA GLU A 4 -28.27 -38.70 -3.57
C GLU A 4 -26.82 -38.32 -3.22
N LEU A 5 -25.94 -38.48 -4.21
CA LEU A 5 -24.58 -37.93 -4.19
C LEU A 5 -24.66 -36.42 -4.50
N ILE A 6 -24.31 -35.62 -3.50
CA ILE A 6 -24.10 -34.17 -3.59
C ILE A 6 -23.07 -33.90 -4.70
N GLN A 7 -23.48 -33.18 -5.74
CA GLN A 7 -22.56 -32.75 -6.79
C GLN A 7 -21.56 -31.72 -6.22
N PRO A 8 -20.27 -31.80 -6.58
CA PRO A 8 -19.27 -30.85 -6.12
C PRO A 8 -19.57 -29.48 -6.75
N GLY A 9 -19.86 -28.50 -5.89
CA GLY A 9 -20.11 -27.12 -6.31
C GLY A 9 -18.93 -26.57 -7.10
N GLY A 10 -19.22 -26.07 -8.30
CA GLY A 10 -18.27 -25.39 -9.17
C GLY A 10 -17.53 -24.29 -8.43
N THR A 11 -16.26 -24.08 -8.78
CA THR A 11 -15.44 -23.05 -8.19
C THR A 11 -15.92 -21.67 -8.61
N GLN A 12 -15.52 -20.62 -7.88
CA GLN A 12 -15.81 -19.25 -8.29
C GLN A 12 -15.24 -18.90 -9.68
N ALA A 13 -14.20 -19.61 -10.11
CA ALA A 13 -13.65 -19.48 -11.47
C ALA A 13 -14.59 -20.09 -12.54
N ASP A 14 -15.34 -21.13 -12.19
CA ASP A 14 -16.32 -21.76 -13.09
C ASP A 14 -17.55 -20.85 -13.26
N PHE A 15 -18.02 -20.24 -12.17
CA PHE A 15 -19.06 -19.19 -12.22
C PHE A 15 -18.65 -17.98 -13.10
N ILE A 16 -17.40 -17.49 -12.96
CA ILE A 16 -16.90 -16.36 -13.76
C ILE A 16 -16.82 -16.72 -15.25
N LYS A 17 -16.45 -17.96 -15.59
CA LYS A 17 -16.37 -18.41 -16.97
C LYS A 17 -17.74 -18.66 -17.59
N GLU A 18 -18.66 -19.30 -16.87
CA GLU A 18 -19.93 -19.77 -17.43
C GLU A 18 -21.04 -18.71 -17.36
N GLU A 19 -21.13 -17.93 -16.28
CA GLU A 19 -22.24 -16.97 -16.10
C GLU A 19 -21.91 -15.53 -16.49
N LEU A 20 -20.64 -15.10 -16.38
CA LEU A 20 -20.25 -13.71 -16.65
C LEU A 20 -19.72 -13.46 -18.06
N ASN A 21 -19.51 -14.50 -18.88
CA ASN A 21 -19.12 -14.48 -20.29
C ASN A 21 -18.38 -13.21 -20.76
N PHE A 22 -17.29 -12.82 -20.07
CA PHE A 22 -16.37 -11.78 -20.53
C PHE A 22 -15.39 -12.34 -21.57
N GLY A 23 -15.88 -13.14 -22.50
CA GLY A 23 -15.16 -13.44 -23.73
C GLY A 23 -15.16 -12.18 -24.57
N ILE A 24 -14.17 -11.32 -24.38
CA ILE A 24 -13.92 -10.20 -25.31
C ILE A 24 -13.50 -10.86 -26.63
N ASP A 25 -14.44 -10.99 -27.55
CA ASP A 25 -14.14 -11.43 -28.90
C ASP A 25 -13.37 -10.31 -29.60
N LEU A 26 -12.05 -10.47 -29.70
CA LEU A 26 -11.16 -9.54 -30.39
C LEU A 26 -11.47 -9.44 -31.90
N HIS A 27 -12.30 -10.34 -32.43
CA HIS A 27 -12.77 -10.33 -33.81
C HIS A 27 -14.19 -9.80 -33.98
N ASP A 28 -14.91 -9.50 -32.89
CA ASP A 28 -16.23 -8.88 -32.96
C ASP A 28 -16.13 -7.47 -33.57
N PRO A 29 -16.90 -7.16 -34.62
CA PRO A 29 -16.90 -5.85 -35.27
C PRO A 29 -17.14 -4.69 -34.30
N ILE A 30 -17.96 -4.86 -33.26
CA ILE A 30 -18.23 -3.81 -32.28
C ILE A 30 -16.99 -3.61 -31.39
N THR A 31 -16.40 -4.69 -30.89
CA THR A 31 -15.14 -4.67 -30.12
C THR A 31 -13.98 -4.07 -30.93
N GLN A 32 -13.84 -4.43 -32.21
CA GLN A 32 -12.85 -3.85 -33.11
C GLN A 32 -13.14 -2.38 -33.43
N THR A 33 -14.39 -1.98 -33.62
CA THR A 33 -14.78 -0.57 -33.86
C THR A 33 -14.51 0.28 -32.63
N THR A 34 -14.79 -0.25 -31.44
CA THR A 34 -14.56 0.42 -30.15
C THR A 34 -13.06 0.56 -29.84
N LEU A 35 -12.25 -0.43 -30.22
CA LEU A 35 -10.79 -0.40 -30.02
C LEU A 35 -10.03 0.43 -31.09
N ASN A 36 -10.47 0.38 -32.36
CA ASN A 36 -9.71 0.88 -33.51
C ASN A 36 -10.19 2.24 -34.06
N THR A 37 -11.37 2.73 -33.67
CA THR A 37 -11.87 4.03 -34.15
C THR A 37 -12.56 4.80 -33.04
N LEU A 38 -11.76 5.46 -32.20
CA LEU A 38 -12.29 6.54 -31.37
C LEU A 38 -12.79 7.65 -32.31
N PRO A 39 -14.06 8.08 -32.22
CA PRO A 39 -14.57 9.19 -32.99
C PRO A 39 -13.73 10.45 -32.70
N VAL A 40 -13.27 11.12 -33.76
CA VAL A 40 -12.56 12.40 -33.63
C VAL A 40 -13.59 13.46 -33.25
N GLU A 41 -13.20 14.41 -32.41
CA GLU A 41 -14.04 15.52 -31.94
C GLU A 41 -15.23 15.12 -31.05
N GLU A 42 -15.43 13.84 -30.74
CA GLU A 42 -16.43 13.38 -29.78
C GLU A 42 -15.81 13.05 -28.42
N TRP A 43 -16.56 13.32 -27.35
CA TRP A 43 -16.16 12.99 -26.00
C TRP A 43 -16.44 11.52 -25.70
N ILE A 44 -15.37 10.78 -25.40
CA ILE A 44 -15.45 9.41 -24.89
C ILE A 44 -15.32 9.44 -23.37
N ASP A 45 -16.29 8.86 -22.68
CA ASP A 45 -16.23 8.64 -21.24
C ASP A 45 -15.41 7.39 -20.93
N ILE A 46 -14.18 7.59 -20.43
CA ILE A 46 -13.19 6.53 -20.24
C ILE A 46 -13.66 5.50 -19.20
N LEU A 47 -14.42 5.94 -18.20
CA LEU A 47 -14.83 5.10 -17.07
C LEU A 47 -16.34 4.81 -17.06
N GLY A 48 -17.10 5.37 -18.00
CA GLY A 48 -18.56 5.24 -18.07
C GLY A 48 -19.34 5.96 -16.95
N ASN A 49 -18.67 6.81 -16.16
CA ASN A 49 -19.26 7.51 -15.02
C ASN A 49 -19.26 9.05 -15.18
N GLY A 50 -18.84 9.55 -16.33
CA GLY A 50 -18.77 10.97 -16.69
C GLY A 50 -17.64 11.75 -16.00
N GLN A 51 -16.80 11.09 -15.20
CA GLN A 51 -15.78 11.78 -14.38
C GLN A 51 -14.41 11.90 -15.06
N LEU A 52 -14.17 11.11 -16.11
CA LEU A 52 -12.95 11.17 -16.90
C LEU A 52 -13.31 11.01 -18.36
N LYS A 53 -13.19 12.10 -19.13
CA LYS A 53 -13.55 12.10 -20.54
C LYS A 53 -12.35 12.49 -21.39
N LYS A 54 -12.29 11.93 -22.60
CA LYS A 54 -11.25 12.21 -23.59
C LYS A 54 -11.89 12.54 -24.92
N ARG A 55 -11.39 13.56 -25.61
CA ARG A 55 -11.77 13.93 -26.97
C ARG A 55 -10.51 14.05 -27.83
N VAL A 56 -10.44 13.27 -28.89
CA VAL A 56 -9.29 13.33 -29.83
C VAL A 56 -9.43 14.56 -30.70
N ILE A 57 -8.41 15.42 -30.71
CA ILE A 57 -8.33 16.61 -31.56
C ILE A 57 -7.53 16.31 -32.83
N ARG A 58 -6.41 15.60 -32.68
CA ARG A 58 -5.57 15.14 -33.79
C ARG A 58 -5.16 13.70 -33.56
N LYS A 59 -5.48 12.80 -34.50
CA LYS A 59 -5.10 11.38 -34.40
C LYS A 59 -3.58 11.22 -34.40
N GLY A 60 -3.09 10.32 -33.56
CA GLY A 60 -1.71 9.83 -33.60
C GLY A 60 -1.54 8.69 -34.61
N LYS A 61 -0.36 8.06 -34.58
CA LYS A 61 -0.07 6.86 -35.36
C LYS A 61 -0.76 5.65 -34.73
N HIS A 62 -1.79 5.14 -35.38
CA HIS A 62 -2.57 4.01 -34.88
C HIS A 62 -1.70 2.80 -34.46
N GLY A 63 -2.07 2.18 -33.34
CA GLY A 63 -1.41 0.97 -32.83
C GLY A 63 -0.08 1.24 -32.14
N THR A 64 0.13 2.47 -31.66
CA THR A 64 1.37 2.88 -30.95
C THR A 64 1.08 3.36 -29.54
N ARG A 65 -0.03 2.90 -28.95
CA ARG A 65 -0.38 3.21 -27.57
C ARG A 65 0.70 2.68 -26.62
N PRO A 66 1.13 3.48 -25.64
CA PRO A 66 2.12 3.05 -24.66
C PRO A 66 1.56 1.96 -23.75
N THR A 67 2.46 1.11 -23.27
CA THR A 67 2.19 0.08 -22.27
C THR A 67 2.68 0.50 -20.88
N ARG A 68 2.26 -0.24 -19.84
CA ARG A 68 2.69 0.05 -18.47
C ARG A 68 4.22 0.07 -18.39
N SER A 69 4.74 1.06 -17.68
CA SER A 69 6.17 1.35 -17.50
C SER A 69 6.87 2.04 -18.68
N ASP A 70 6.24 2.22 -19.83
CA ASP A 70 6.85 2.99 -20.93
C ASP A 70 7.08 4.45 -20.51
N ILE A 71 8.18 5.01 -21.00
CA ILE A 71 8.55 6.41 -20.81
C ILE A 71 7.81 7.22 -21.88
N CYS A 72 6.85 8.04 -21.44
CA CYS A 72 6.08 8.92 -22.30
C CYS A 72 6.63 10.35 -22.21
N THR A 73 6.93 10.97 -23.35
CA THR A 73 7.24 12.40 -23.44
C THR A 73 5.99 13.15 -23.88
N LEU A 74 5.59 14.14 -23.09
CA LEU A 74 4.31 14.83 -23.22
C LEU A 74 4.50 16.34 -23.33
N LYS A 75 3.65 16.97 -24.13
CA LYS A 75 3.31 18.38 -23.99
C LYS A 75 1.92 18.48 -23.39
N ILE A 76 1.79 19.18 -22.27
CA ILE A 76 0.52 19.32 -21.54
C ILE A 76 0.23 20.77 -21.21
N VAL A 77 -1.05 21.15 -21.33
CA VAL A 77 -1.58 22.42 -20.86
C VAL A 77 -2.85 22.13 -20.07
N GLY A 78 -2.83 22.36 -18.76
CA GLY A 78 -3.98 22.20 -17.86
C GLY A 78 -4.65 23.53 -17.58
N LYS A 79 -5.96 23.60 -17.77
CA LYS A 79 -6.79 24.79 -17.54
C LYS A 79 -7.93 24.49 -16.57
N LEU A 80 -8.31 25.49 -15.78
CA LEU A 80 -9.58 25.50 -15.06
C LEU A 80 -10.74 25.74 -16.04
N THR A 81 -11.97 25.51 -15.57
CA THR A 81 -13.19 25.70 -16.37
C THR A 81 -13.42 27.16 -16.77
N ASP A 82 -12.81 28.12 -16.08
CA ASP A 82 -12.83 29.55 -16.45
C ASP A 82 -11.78 29.92 -17.50
N GLY A 83 -10.97 28.95 -17.96
CA GLY A 83 -9.91 29.14 -18.95
C GLY A 83 -8.53 29.47 -18.37
N THR A 84 -8.41 29.66 -17.05
CA THR A 84 -7.13 29.96 -16.40
C THR A 84 -6.15 28.79 -16.56
N VAL A 85 -4.97 29.05 -17.13
CA VAL A 85 -3.89 28.06 -17.24
C VAL A 85 -3.24 27.87 -15.87
N VAL A 86 -3.23 26.63 -15.39
CA VAL A 86 -2.69 26.26 -14.07
C VAL A 86 -1.44 25.39 -14.15
N GLU A 87 -1.24 24.71 -15.28
CA GLU A 87 -0.09 23.85 -15.54
C GLU A 87 0.26 23.90 -17.03
N GLU A 88 1.54 24.01 -17.35
CA GLU A 88 2.04 24.02 -18.73
C GLU A 88 3.44 23.42 -18.76
N TYR A 89 3.60 22.36 -19.56
CA TYR A 89 4.87 21.66 -19.72
C TYR A 89 5.05 21.24 -21.19
N GLU A 90 6.20 21.53 -21.77
CA GLU A 90 6.48 21.23 -23.19
C GLU A 90 7.16 19.87 -23.42
N ASN A 91 7.90 19.35 -22.43
CA ASN A 91 8.67 18.10 -22.53
C ASN A 91 8.63 17.31 -21.22
N LEU A 92 7.42 17.09 -20.69
CA LEU A 92 7.25 16.33 -19.46
C LEU A 92 7.47 14.84 -19.73
N LYS A 93 8.49 14.25 -19.08
CA LYS A 93 8.75 12.81 -19.13
C LYS A 93 8.17 12.11 -17.92
N ILE A 94 7.25 11.17 -18.17
CA ILE A 94 6.64 10.33 -17.14
C ILE A 94 6.87 8.86 -17.46
N GLN A 95 6.82 8.04 -16.42
CA GLN A 95 6.72 6.59 -16.59
C GLN A 95 5.26 6.15 -16.41
N LEU A 96 4.66 5.60 -17.46
CA LEU A 96 3.22 5.34 -17.50
C LEU A 96 2.79 4.31 -16.46
N GLY A 97 1.82 4.68 -15.62
CA GLY A 97 1.30 3.82 -14.56
C GLY A 97 2.12 3.82 -13.27
N ASP A 98 3.15 4.67 -13.17
CA ASP A 98 3.90 4.89 -11.93
C ASP A 98 3.35 6.05 -11.08
N VAL A 99 2.22 6.65 -11.49
CA VAL A 99 1.52 7.73 -10.77
C VAL A 99 2.40 8.97 -10.59
N GLU A 100 3.24 9.25 -11.60
CA GLU A 100 4.11 10.44 -11.66
C GLU A 100 3.32 11.73 -11.95
N VAL A 101 2.12 11.59 -12.51
CA VAL A 101 1.11 12.65 -12.67
C VAL A 101 -0.18 12.28 -11.92
N ILE A 102 -1.22 13.10 -12.04
CA ILE A 102 -2.55 12.77 -11.50
C ILE A 102 -3.13 11.55 -12.21
N GLN A 103 -3.96 10.77 -11.51
CA GLN A 103 -4.46 9.48 -12.00
C GLN A 103 -5.23 9.59 -13.31
N GLY A 104 -6.00 10.66 -13.51
CA GLY A 104 -6.76 10.88 -14.74
C GLY A 104 -5.86 11.02 -15.98
N LEU A 105 -4.69 11.66 -15.84
CA LEU A 105 -3.72 11.74 -16.93
C LEU A 105 -3.09 10.37 -17.21
N ASP A 106 -2.63 9.67 -16.17
CA ASP A 106 -2.05 8.32 -16.30
C ASP A 106 -3.01 7.37 -17.04
N LEU A 107 -4.31 7.41 -16.71
CA LEU A 107 -5.33 6.58 -17.36
C LEU A 107 -5.60 7.01 -18.81
N ALA A 108 -5.70 8.31 -19.07
CA ALA A 108 -6.03 8.82 -20.40
C ALA A 108 -4.88 8.67 -21.40
N ILE A 109 -3.62 8.82 -20.96
CA ILE A 109 -2.43 8.68 -21.81
C ILE A 109 -2.29 7.24 -22.33
N ALA A 110 -2.68 6.23 -21.54
CA ALA A 110 -2.71 4.84 -21.99
C ALA A 110 -3.66 4.60 -23.18
N LEU A 111 -4.58 5.53 -23.45
CA LEU A 111 -5.55 5.48 -24.55
C LEU A 111 -5.17 6.41 -25.71
N MET A 112 -3.97 7.00 -25.70
CA MET A 112 -3.46 7.88 -26.74
C MET A 112 -2.46 7.14 -27.63
N ASP A 113 -2.55 7.34 -28.93
CA ASP A 113 -1.52 6.93 -29.88
C ASP A 113 -0.37 7.94 -29.92
N THR A 114 0.84 7.50 -30.25
CA THR A 114 1.99 8.41 -30.39
C THR A 114 1.72 9.46 -31.47
N GLY A 115 1.95 10.73 -31.15
CA GLY A 115 1.64 11.91 -31.98
C GLY A 115 0.22 12.45 -31.82
N GLU A 116 -0.64 11.79 -31.04
CA GLU A 116 -2.02 12.22 -30.79
C GLU A 116 -2.06 13.50 -29.96
N ILE A 117 -2.98 14.41 -30.32
CA ILE A 117 -3.42 15.51 -29.47
C ILE A 117 -4.85 15.23 -29.02
N ALA A 118 -5.07 15.25 -27.71
CA ALA A 118 -6.38 15.06 -27.11
C ALA A 118 -6.68 16.14 -26.06
N GLU A 119 -7.96 16.45 -25.92
CA GLU A 119 -8.48 17.12 -24.75
C GLU A 119 -8.99 16.11 -23.74
N ILE A 120 -8.75 16.36 -22.46
CA ILE A 120 -9.10 15.46 -21.36
C ILE A 120 -9.77 16.29 -20.26
N GLU A 121 -11.03 15.99 -19.97
CA GLU A 121 -11.77 16.56 -18.85
C GLU A 121 -11.64 15.62 -17.65
N ILE A 122 -11.02 16.11 -16.58
CA ILE A 122 -10.73 15.33 -15.38
C ILE A 122 -11.45 15.93 -14.18
N ASN A 123 -12.42 15.20 -13.64
CA ASN A 123 -13.09 15.59 -12.40
C ASN A 123 -12.15 15.45 -11.19
N PRO A 124 -12.46 16.12 -10.06
CA PRO A 124 -11.54 16.25 -8.94
C PRO A 124 -11.03 14.91 -8.39
N ARG A 125 -11.89 13.88 -8.39
CA ARG A 125 -11.54 12.52 -7.91
C ARG A 125 -10.31 11.94 -8.61
N PHE A 126 -10.10 12.26 -9.87
CA PHE A 126 -8.97 11.77 -10.69
C PHE A 126 -7.89 12.84 -10.93
N ALA A 127 -8.11 14.05 -10.42
CA ALA A 127 -7.19 15.18 -10.48
C ALA A 127 -6.60 15.50 -9.10
N TYR A 128 -6.84 16.71 -8.60
CA TYR A 128 -6.27 17.22 -7.34
C TYR A 128 -7.23 17.12 -6.15
N GLY A 129 -8.36 16.43 -6.29
CA GLY A 129 -9.29 16.11 -5.22
C GLY A 129 -9.84 17.34 -4.48
N HIS A 130 -10.33 17.10 -3.27
CA HIS A 130 -10.85 18.15 -2.38
C HIS A 130 -9.75 19.07 -1.82
N LEU A 131 -8.48 18.71 -1.95
CA LEU A 131 -7.36 19.53 -1.48
C LEU A 131 -6.91 20.56 -2.52
N GLY A 132 -7.14 20.31 -3.81
CA GLY A 132 -6.55 21.11 -4.88
C GLY A 132 -5.02 21.03 -4.89
N LYS A 133 -4.39 22.06 -5.48
CA LYS A 133 -2.93 22.32 -5.45
C LYS A 133 -2.74 23.83 -5.24
N PRO A 134 -2.93 24.35 -4.02
CA PRO A 134 -2.84 25.78 -3.77
C PRO A 134 -1.44 26.36 -4.08
N PRO A 135 -1.34 27.61 -4.55
CA PRO A 135 -2.45 28.52 -4.85
C PRO A 135 -3.07 28.33 -6.24
N SER A 136 -2.45 27.54 -7.12
CA SER A 136 -2.82 27.51 -8.55
C SER A 136 -4.10 26.74 -8.84
N ILE A 137 -4.39 25.68 -8.09
CA ILE A 137 -5.58 24.83 -8.33
C ILE A 137 -6.44 24.81 -7.08
N PRO A 138 -7.69 25.30 -7.15
CA PRO A 138 -8.59 25.30 -6.00
C PRO A 138 -9.05 23.86 -5.62
N PRO A 139 -9.53 23.68 -4.39
CA PRO A 139 -10.26 22.49 -3.95
C PRO A 139 -11.36 22.08 -4.94
N ALA A 140 -11.50 20.77 -5.17
CA ALA A 140 -12.57 20.20 -5.97
C ALA A 140 -12.69 20.77 -7.40
N ALA A 141 -11.57 21.20 -7.99
CA ALA A 141 -11.52 21.72 -9.35
C ALA A 141 -11.60 20.62 -10.42
N ILE A 142 -12.42 20.86 -11.44
CA ILE A 142 -12.36 20.13 -12.72
C ILE A 142 -11.24 20.76 -13.55
N ILE A 143 -10.37 19.92 -14.11
CA ILE A 143 -9.26 20.39 -14.97
C ILE A 143 -9.48 19.89 -16.39
N LEU A 144 -9.37 20.80 -17.35
CA LEU A 144 -9.36 20.53 -18.77
C LEU A 144 -7.91 20.54 -19.25
N TYR A 145 -7.38 19.38 -19.62
CA TYR A 145 -6.04 19.26 -20.19
C TYR A 145 -6.10 19.19 -21.71
N THR A 146 -5.21 19.90 -22.38
CA THR A 146 -4.77 19.57 -23.74
C THR A 146 -3.46 18.81 -23.61
N VAL A 147 -3.41 17.58 -24.13
CA VAL A 147 -2.25 16.68 -24.06
C VAL A 147 -1.83 16.30 -25.47
N GLU A 148 -0.54 16.41 -25.76
CA GLU A 148 0.12 15.84 -26.91
C GLU A 148 1.07 14.72 -26.43
N LEU A 149 0.85 13.49 -26.88
CA LEU A 149 1.78 12.39 -26.67
C LEU A 149 2.87 12.46 -27.74
N ILE A 150 4.02 13.05 -27.41
CA ILE A 150 5.07 13.34 -28.38
C ILE A 150 5.79 12.05 -28.80
N SER A 151 6.25 11.28 -27.82
CA SER A 151 6.98 10.03 -28.05
C SER A 151 6.79 9.04 -26.89
N THR A 152 7.00 7.77 -27.22
CA THR A 152 7.00 6.65 -26.27
C THR A 152 8.30 5.86 -26.43
N GLU A 153 8.98 5.59 -25.32
CA GLU A 153 10.18 4.75 -25.26
C GLU A 153 9.94 3.62 -24.25
N GLY A 154 10.42 2.41 -24.55
CA GLY A 154 10.32 1.30 -23.60
C GLY A 154 11.12 1.56 -22.31
N GLU A 155 10.68 0.99 -21.20
CA GLU A 155 11.46 1.03 -19.96
C GLU A 155 12.85 0.41 -20.17
N LYS A 156 13.89 1.14 -19.75
CA LYS A 156 15.25 0.60 -19.72
C LYS A 156 15.35 -0.45 -18.62
N GLU A 157 15.96 -1.58 -18.95
CA GLU A 157 16.35 -2.59 -17.96
C GLU A 157 17.20 -1.94 -16.86
N ILE A 158 16.83 -2.18 -15.60
CA ILE A 158 17.47 -1.56 -14.43
C ILE A 158 18.95 -1.93 -14.38
N GLU A 159 19.28 -3.14 -14.84
CA GLU A 159 20.63 -3.70 -14.94
C GLU A 159 21.53 -2.93 -15.92
N LYS A 160 20.94 -2.23 -16.89
CA LYS A 160 21.66 -1.40 -17.88
C LYS A 160 21.83 0.05 -17.43
N LEU A 161 21.26 0.42 -16.29
CA LEU A 161 21.35 1.79 -15.75
C LEU A 161 22.58 1.92 -14.84
N SER A 162 23.28 3.05 -14.95
CA SER A 162 24.36 3.35 -14.02
C SER A 162 23.81 3.55 -12.59
N VAL A 163 24.66 3.37 -11.57
CA VAL A 163 24.28 3.59 -10.17
C VAL A 163 23.74 5.01 -9.95
N HIS A 164 24.35 6.01 -10.59
CA HIS A 164 23.85 7.39 -10.56
C HIS A 164 22.42 7.51 -11.12
N GLN A 165 22.16 6.93 -12.29
CA GLN A 165 20.83 6.97 -12.92
C GLN A 165 19.79 6.25 -12.06
N ARG A 166 20.13 5.08 -11.52
CA ARG A 166 19.26 4.32 -10.60
C ARG A 166 18.92 5.16 -9.37
N LYS A 167 19.91 5.81 -8.77
CA LYS A 167 19.74 6.70 -7.61
C LYS A 167 18.83 7.87 -7.94
N GLU A 168 19.03 8.52 -9.09
CA GLU A 168 18.23 9.66 -9.54
C GLU A 168 16.76 9.26 -9.73
N ILE A 169 16.51 8.16 -10.46
CA ILE A 169 15.15 7.65 -10.73
C ILE A 169 14.46 7.24 -9.42
N GLY A 170 15.14 6.48 -8.56
CA GLY A 170 14.60 6.07 -7.27
C GLY A 170 14.25 7.27 -6.37
N ASN A 171 15.11 8.29 -6.34
CA ASN A 171 14.82 9.51 -5.57
C ASN A 171 13.67 10.33 -6.16
N LYS A 172 13.57 10.47 -7.49
CA LYS A 172 12.42 11.11 -8.15
C LYS A 172 11.10 10.43 -7.74
N LYS A 173 11.08 9.10 -7.75
CA LYS A 173 9.91 8.31 -7.33
C LYS A 173 9.61 8.44 -5.84
N ARG A 174 10.64 8.48 -4.98
CA ARG A 174 10.50 8.78 -3.54
C ARG A 174 9.85 10.15 -3.33
N GLU A 175 10.28 11.18 -4.04
CA GLU A 175 9.74 12.54 -3.92
C GLU A 175 8.30 12.62 -4.38
N ARG A 176 7.97 11.91 -5.46
CA ARG A 176 6.58 11.75 -5.88
C ARG A 176 5.73 11.04 -4.82
N GLY A 177 6.25 9.98 -4.22
CA GLY A 177 5.59 9.29 -3.10
C GLY A 177 5.38 10.20 -1.90
N ASN A 178 6.35 11.07 -1.56
CA ASN A 178 6.21 12.07 -0.50
C ASN A 178 5.06 13.03 -0.81
N TRP A 179 4.96 13.49 -2.06
CA TRP A 179 3.89 14.39 -2.50
C TRP A 179 2.50 13.74 -2.36
N TRP A 180 2.34 12.47 -2.70
CA TRP A 180 1.08 11.75 -2.47
C TRP A 180 0.80 11.53 -0.97
N PHE A 181 1.84 11.24 -0.19
CA PHE A 181 1.71 11.00 1.24
C PHE A 181 1.25 12.24 2.02
N THR A 182 1.74 13.45 1.68
CA THR A 182 1.30 14.70 2.32
C THR A 182 -0.17 15.02 2.05
N ARG A 183 -0.72 14.49 0.96
CA ARG A 183 -2.13 14.61 0.58
C ARG A 183 -3.03 13.55 1.21
N ASN A 184 -2.48 12.74 2.12
CA ASN A 184 -3.15 11.60 2.74
C ASN A 184 -3.54 10.47 1.76
N GLU A 185 -2.96 10.45 0.56
CA GLU A 185 -3.15 9.39 -0.44
C GLU A 185 -2.10 8.30 -0.25
N ALA A 186 -2.20 7.57 0.87
CA ALA A 186 -1.18 6.62 1.30
C ALA A 186 -0.97 5.46 0.31
N THR A 187 -2.03 5.00 -0.37
CA THR A 187 -1.95 3.91 -1.36
C THR A 187 -1.09 4.30 -2.57
N LEU A 188 -1.28 5.50 -3.10
CA LEU A 188 -0.47 6.03 -4.22
C LEU A 188 0.98 6.25 -3.78
N ALA A 189 1.18 6.76 -2.56
CA ALA A 189 2.52 6.88 -2.00
C ALA A 189 3.25 5.53 -1.89
N ILE A 190 2.56 4.48 -1.42
CA ILE A 190 3.10 3.10 -1.36
C ILE A 190 3.56 2.63 -2.74
N GLN A 191 2.75 2.86 -3.79
CA GLN A 191 3.12 2.49 -5.16
C GLN A 191 4.42 3.17 -5.60
N CYS A 192 4.53 4.49 -5.41
CA CYS A 192 5.74 5.22 -5.75
C CYS A 192 6.97 4.74 -4.94
N TYR A 193 6.83 4.47 -3.64
CA TYR A 193 7.94 3.99 -2.81
C TYR A 193 8.39 2.57 -3.18
N ARG A 194 7.46 1.66 -3.47
CA ARG A 194 7.79 0.30 -3.95
C ARG A 194 8.55 0.38 -5.26
N ARG A 195 8.04 1.19 -6.19
CA ARG A 195 8.69 1.41 -7.47
C ARG A 195 10.08 2.01 -7.31
N ALA A 196 10.25 2.96 -6.39
CA ALA A 196 11.55 3.54 -6.10
C ALA A 196 12.57 2.51 -5.57
N LEU A 197 12.14 1.59 -4.70
CA LEU A 197 12.99 0.51 -4.19
C LEU A 197 13.47 -0.45 -5.29
N GLU A 198 12.65 -0.70 -6.32
CA GLU A 198 13.07 -1.53 -7.47
C GLU A 198 14.34 -0.96 -8.16
N PHE A 199 14.49 0.37 -8.20
CA PHE A 199 15.69 1.00 -8.76
C PHE A 199 16.86 1.04 -7.77
N LEU A 200 16.62 1.19 -6.47
CA LEU A 200 17.68 1.40 -5.49
C LEU A 200 18.25 0.11 -4.87
N LEU A 201 17.45 -0.96 -4.78
CA LEU A 201 17.91 -2.21 -4.19
C LEU A 201 18.83 -2.97 -5.15
N PRO A 202 19.85 -3.67 -4.63
CA PRO A 202 20.62 -4.60 -5.43
C PRO A 202 19.68 -5.64 -6.06
N THR A 203 19.91 -5.99 -7.33
CA THR A 203 19.15 -7.05 -8.00
C THR A 203 19.60 -8.40 -7.44
N GLU A 204 19.12 -8.79 -6.25
CA GLU A 204 19.67 -9.93 -5.50
C GLU A 204 19.43 -11.31 -6.14
N ASN A 205 18.56 -11.47 -7.15
CA ASN A 205 18.27 -12.76 -7.77
C ASN A 205 17.66 -12.65 -9.19
N ARG A 206 18.47 -12.31 -10.21
CA ARG A 206 18.22 -12.76 -11.58
C ARG A 206 19.41 -13.61 -12.02
N THR A 207 19.15 -14.90 -12.13
CA THR A 207 20.09 -15.98 -12.43
C THR A 207 21.10 -15.64 -13.53
N SER A 208 22.38 -15.82 -13.19
CA SER A 208 23.43 -16.38 -14.06
C SER A 208 23.61 -15.79 -15.45
N TYR A 209 23.57 -14.47 -15.59
CA TYR A 209 24.36 -13.81 -16.62
C TYR A 209 25.39 -12.95 -15.91
N GLN A 210 26.62 -13.43 -15.89
CA GLN A 210 27.81 -12.60 -15.74
C GLN A 210 27.81 -11.61 -16.91
N SER A 211 26.98 -10.57 -16.84
CA SER A 211 27.19 -9.36 -17.61
C SER A 211 28.17 -8.54 -16.78
N GLU A 212 29.42 -8.52 -17.21
CA GLU A 212 30.37 -7.42 -17.08
C GLU A 212 29.87 -6.32 -16.13
N ILE A 213 29.88 -6.63 -14.82
CA ILE A 213 29.64 -5.61 -13.82
C ILE A 213 30.84 -4.70 -14.00
N ASP A 214 30.55 -3.52 -14.52
CA ASP A 214 31.48 -2.42 -14.64
C ASP A 214 32.28 -2.36 -13.33
N ASP A 215 33.57 -2.75 -13.41
CA ASP A 215 34.56 -2.85 -12.31
C ASP A 215 34.84 -1.47 -11.66
N SER A 216 34.02 -0.46 -12.01
CA SER A 216 34.05 0.93 -11.62
C SER A 216 33.07 1.30 -10.50
N THR A 217 32.09 0.43 -10.16
CA THR A 217 31.12 0.76 -9.09
C THR A 217 31.79 0.71 -7.73
N THR A 218 31.86 1.85 -7.06
CA THR A 218 32.53 1.96 -5.76
C THR A 218 31.63 1.53 -4.59
N ASP A 219 32.24 0.99 -3.53
CA ASP A 219 31.54 0.70 -2.28
C ASP A 219 30.79 1.93 -1.72
N ALA A 220 31.33 3.13 -1.94
CA ALA A 220 30.71 4.39 -1.54
C ALA A 220 29.40 4.67 -2.28
N GLU A 221 29.33 4.37 -3.58
CA GLU A 221 28.11 4.53 -4.38
C GLU A 221 27.03 3.51 -3.98
N LEU A 222 27.44 2.26 -3.73
CA LEU A 222 26.53 1.23 -3.25
C LEU A 222 25.98 1.56 -1.86
N GLN A 223 26.84 2.06 -0.96
CA GLN A 223 26.44 2.55 0.34
C GLN A 223 25.44 3.70 0.23
N ALA A 224 25.64 4.63 -0.71
CA ALA A 224 24.73 5.74 -0.94
C ALA A 224 23.35 5.27 -1.45
N LEU A 225 23.29 4.23 -2.30
CA LEU A 225 22.02 3.61 -2.70
C LEU A 225 21.30 2.96 -1.51
N LEU A 226 22.05 2.27 -0.65
CA LEU A 226 21.50 1.63 0.55
C LEU A 226 20.92 2.67 1.50
N GLU A 227 21.63 3.77 1.75
CA GLU A 227 21.15 4.87 2.59
C GLU A 227 19.86 5.50 2.07
N ASP A 228 19.75 5.72 0.76
CA ASP A 228 18.52 6.22 0.16
C ASP A 228 17.40 5.17 0.25
N SER A 229 17.71 3.89 0.05
CA SER A 229 16.75 2.78 0.26
C SER A 229 16.19 2.77 1.68
N MET A 230 17.04 3.02 2.70
CA MET A 230 16.60 3.09 4.11
C MET A 230 15.62 4.25 4.35
N LYS A 231 15.80 5.39 3.68
CA LYS A 231 14.83 6.51 3.73
C LYS A 231 13.50 6.09 3.12
N ILE A 232 13.53 5.35 2.01
CA ILE A 232 12.32 4.90 1.32
C ILE A 232 11.57 3.84 2.13
N TYR A 233 12.24 2.82 2.66
CA TYR A 233 11.59 1.84 3.55
C TYR A 233 10.92 2.50 4.75
N ASN A 234 11.57 3.50 5.32
CA ASN A 234 11.01 4.31 6.39
C ASN A 234 9.70 5.03 5.96
N ASN A 235 9.68 5.67 4.78
CA ASN A 235 8.48 6.33 4.28
C ASN A 235 7.39 5.33 3.87
N LEU A 236 7.78 4.19 3.28
CA LEU A 236 6.91 3.09 2.92
C LEU A 236 6.21 2.51 4.16
N ALA A 237 6.95 2.25 5.24
CA ALA A 237 6.39 1.79 6.51
C ALA A 237 5.35 2.78 7.06
N ALA A 238 5.64 4.08 7.01
CA ALA A 238 4.69 5.11 7.47
C ALA A 238 3.40 5.12 6.63
N ALA A 239 3.51 4.93 5.30
CA ALA A 239 2.37 4.83 4.41
C ALA A 239 1.57 3.54 4.64
N GLN A 240 2.24 2.40 4.81
CA GLN A 240 1.60 1.11 5.13
C GLN A 240 0.89 1.13 6.49
N MET A 241 1.44 1.84 7.48
CA MET A 241 0.77 2.05 8.77
C MET A 241 -0.54 2.85 8.60
N LYS A 242 -0.56 3.88 7.74
CA LYS A 242 -1.79 4.65 7.46
C LYS A 242 -2.88 3.80 6.81
N THR A 243 -2.50 2.84 5.97
CA THR A 243 -3.44 1.90 5.34
C THR A 243 -3.73 0.66 6.21
N GLN A 244 -3.24 0.62 7.45
CA GLN A 244 -3.38 -0.50 8.39
C GLN A 244 -2.79 -1.82 7.88
N ALA A 245 -1.91 -1.78 6.88
CA ALA A 245 -1.18 -2.95 6.37
C ALA A 245 0.00 -3.27 7.30
N TYR A 246 -0.29 -3.61 8.56
CA TYR A 246 0.70 -3.72 9.64
C TYR A 246 1.78 -4.78 9.39
N ASP A 247 1.43 -5.92 8.80
CA ASP A 247 2.42 -6.96 8.48
C ASP A 247 3.41 -6.50 7.40
N ALA A 248 2.93 -5.80 6.38
CA ALA A 248 3.79 -5.21 5.35
C ALA A 248 4.66 -4.09 5.95
N ALA A 249 4.09 -3.26 6.83
CA ALA A 249 4.83 -2.22 7.54
C ALA A 249 5.94 -2.80 8.41
N LEU A 250 5.68 -3.92 9.11
CA LEU A 250 6.68 -4.61 9.94
C LEU A 250 7.86 -5.06 9.09
N LYS A 251 7.60 -5.71 7.95
CA LYS A 251 8.65 -6.13 7.01
C LYS A 251 9.51 -4.96 6.54
N SER A 252 8.87 -3.85 6.13
CA SER A 252 9.59 -2.64 5.70
C SER A 252 10.48 -2.06 6.80
N VAL A 253 10.00 -2.06 8.05
CA VAL A 253 10.80 -1.58 9.20
C VAL A 253 11.93 -2.54 9.53
N GLU A 254 11.72 -3.85 9.41
CA GLU A 254 12.76 -4.86 9.63
C GLU A 254 13.89 -4.76 8.60
N SER A 255 13.57 -4.45 7.34
CA SER A 255 14.59 -4.12 6.33
C SER A 255 15.45 -2.91 6.72
N VAL A 256 14.91 -1.95 7.48
CA VAL A 256 15.71 -0.83 8.02
C VAL A 256 16.57 -1.29 9.20
N LEU A 257 15.99 -2.06 10.12
CA LEU A 257 16.67 -2.50 11.34
C LEU A 257 17.74 -3.57 11.08
N SER A 258 17.65 -4.33 10.00
CA SER A 258 18.71 -5.26 9.59
C SER A 258 20.00 -4.53 9.22
N CYS A 259 19.89 -3.34 8.61
CA CYS A 259 21.05 -2.51 8.24
C CYS A 259 21.43 -1.52 9.35
N GLN A 260 20.44 -0.98 10.07
CA GLN A 260 20.62 0.02 11.12
C GLN A 260 19.88 -0.41 12.40
N PRO A 261 20.43 -1.35 13.19
CA PRO A 261 19.73 -1.92 14.36
C PRO A 261 19.37 -0.90 15.44
N GLN A 262 20.10 0.22 15.51
CA GLN A 262 19.89 1.31 16.47
C GLN A 262 19.12 2.50 15.87
N ASN A 263 18.45 2.34 14.73
CA ASN A 263 17.65 3.41 14.15
C ASN A 263 16.39 3.68 14.99
N VAL A 264 16.41 4.78 15.76
CA VAL A 264 15.33 5.14 16.70
C VAL A 264 13.98 5.32 16.00
N LYS A 265 13.95 5.92 14.80
CA LYS A 265 12.69 6.11 14.03
C LYS A 265 12.09 4.76 13.61
N ALA A 266 12.93 3.82 13.18
CA ALA A 266 12.51 2.48 12.80
C ALA A 266 12.03 1.67 14.02
N LEU A 267 12.78 1.71 15.14
CA LEU A 267 12.37 1.06 16.40
C LEU A 267 11.03 1.62 16.91
N PHE A 268 10.86 2.95 16.88
CA PHE A 268 9.61 3.59 17.25
C PHE A 268 8.44 3.12 16.38
N ARG A 269 8.63 3.08 15.05
CA ARG A 269 7.62 2.54 14.12
C ARG A 269 7.31 1.07 14.39
N LYS A 270 8.32 0.22 14.59
CA LYS A 270 8.13 -1.21 14.94
C LYS A 270 7.28 -1.34 16.20
N GLY A 271 7.61 -0.59 17.26
CA GLY A 271 6.84 -0.55 18.49
C GLY A 271 5.37 -0.15 18.27
N LYS A 272 5.11 0.91 17.48
CA LYS A 272 3.74 1.32 17.13
C LYS A 272 2.98 0.28 16.30
N ILE A 273 3.64 -0.37 15.34
CA ILE A 273 3.04 -1.43 14.52
C ILE A 273 2.64 -2.60 15.42
N LEU A 274 3.55 -3.08 16.27
CA LEU A 274 3.27 -4.16 17.24
C LEU A 274 2.13 -3.77 18.20
N HIS A 275 2.09 -2.50 18.63
CA HIS A 275 0.98 -1.99 19.42
C HIS A 275 -0.36 -2.13 18.69
N TYR A 276 -0.45 -1.69 17.43
CA TYR A 276 -1.67 -1.78 16.65
C TYR A 276 -2.07 -3.24 16.33
N LYS A 277 -1.10 -4.15 16.26
CA LYS A 277 -1.34 -5.60 16.14
C LYS A 277 -1.84 -6.26 17.43
N GLY A 278 -1.82 -5.55 18.57
CA GLY A 278 -2.18 -6.13 19.87
C GLY A 278 -1.02 -6.81 20.60
N GLU A 279 0.19 -6.81 20.03
CA GLU A 279 1.39 -7.42 20.62
C GLU A 279 2.04 -6.45 21.63
N HIS A 280 1.27 -6.06 22.66
CA HIS A 280 1.63 -4.97 23.57
C HIS A 280 2.91 -5.21 24.39
N ALA A 281 3.20 -6.47 24.74
CA ALA A 281 4.44 -6.84 25.43
C ALA A 281 5.68 -6.61 24.55
N LEU A 282 5.65 -7.07 23.30
CA LEU A 282 6.74 -6.89 22.32
C LEU A 282 6.89 -5.42 21.91
N ALA A 283 5.77 -4.71 21.75
CA ALA A 283 5.77 -3.27 21.52
C ALA A 283 6.50 -2.52 22.63
N TYR A 284 6.21 -2.86 23.90
CA TYR A 284 6.82 -2.21 25.07
C TYR A 284 8.33 -2.46 25.12
N GLN A 285 8.76 -3.70 24.90
CA GLN A 285 10.20 -4.03 24.84
C GLN A 285 10.92 -3.28 23.71
N THR A 286 10.30 -3.21 22.52
CA THR A 286 10.88 -2.51 21.37
C THR A 286 11.00 -1.01 21.64
N LEU A 287 9.98 -0.38 22.23
CA LEU A 287 10.03 1.04 22.57
C LEU A 287 10.98 1.35 23.73
N LEU A 288 11.20 0.41 24.66
CA LEU A 288 12.24 0.55 25.66
C LEU A 288 13.64 0.58 25.02
N GLN A 289 13.89 -0.20 23.97
CA GLN A 289 15.15 -0.12 23.22
C GLN A 289 15.30 1.26 22.57
N ALA A 290 14.25 1.80 21.96
CA ALA A 290 14.26 3.15 21.39
C ALA A 290 14.51 4.23 22.47
N ALA A 291 13.85 4.13 23.63
CA ALA A 291 14.00 5.07 24.74
C ALA A 291 15.40 5.01 25.40
N LYS A 292 16.10 3.87 25.35
CA LYS A 292 17.50 3.79 25.80
C LYS A 292 18.44 4.61 24.92
N LEU A 293 18.14 4.71 23.62
CA LEU A 293 18.94 5.46 22.66
C LEU A 293 18.63 6.96 22.71
N GLU A 294 17.35 7.32 22.84
CA GLU A 294 16.89 8.71 22.97
C GLU A 294 15.90 8.87 24.16
N PRO A 295 16.41 9.05 25.40
CA PRO A 295 15.57 9.11 26.59
C PRO A 295 14.62 10.32 26.64
N GLU A 296 15.02 11.44 26.03
CA GLU A 296 14.30 12.72 26.09
C GLU A 296 13.12 12.83 25.11
N THR A 297 12.95 11.82 24.24
CA THR A 297 11.92 11.85 23.20
C THR A 297 10.52 11.64 23.79
N LYS A 298 9.81 12.76 24.01
CA LYS A 298 8.46 12.79 24.61
C LYS A 298 7.46 11.86 23.94
N THR A 299 7.52 11.68 22.62
CA THR A 299 6.61 10.80 21.88
C THR A 299 6.80 9.32 22.25
N ILE A 300 8.03 8.88 22.49
CA ILE A 300 8.33 7.51 22.92
C ILE A 300 7.83 7.30 24.35
N GLN A 301 8.07 8.27 25.24
CA GLN A 301 7.64 8.20 26.63
C GLN A 301 6.11 8.14 26.77
N ALA A 302 5.38 8.94 25.98
CA ALA A 302 3.93 8.91 25.95
C ALA A 302 3.40 7.53 25.50
N GLU A 303 3.98 6.95 24.44
CA GLU A 303 3.59 5.64 23.93
C GLU A 303 3.91 4.51 24.92
N LEU A 304 5.06 4.58 25.61
CA LEU A 304 5.43 3.64 26.68
C LEU A 304 4.43 3.66 27.85
N ALA A 305 3.94 4.85 28.25
CA ALA A 305 2.94 4.98 29.29
C ALA A 305 1.63 4.27 28.90
N ILE A 306 1.17 4.46 27.65
CA ILE A 306 -0.02 3.80 27.10
C ILE A 306 0.16 2.27 27.10
N LEU A 307 1.31 1.78 26.64
CA LEU A 307 1.60 0.34 26.60
C LEU A 307 1.69 -0.29 27.98
N LYS A 308 2.24 0.42 28.96
CA LYS A 308 2.31 -0.05 30.35
C LYS A 308 0.91 -0.28 30.92
N GLU A 309 -0.03 0.64 30.67
CA GLU A 309 -1.42 0.48 31.09
C GLU A 309 -2.11 -0.69 30.37
N LYS A 310 -1.92 -0.82 29.05
CA LYS A 310 -2.50 -1.94 28.28
C LYS A 310 -1.96 -3.30 28.74
N ASN A 311 -0.65 -3.45 28.89
CA ASN A 311 -0.04 -4.68 29.40
C ASN A 311 -0.58 -5.07 30.78
N ALA A 312 -0.80 -4.11 31.68
CA ALA A 312 -1.38 -4.38 32.99
C ALA A 312 -2.83 -4.86 32.89
N LYS A 313 -3.63 -4.28 31.98
CA LYS A 313 -5.01 -4.71 31.69
C LYS A 313 -5.04 -6.11 31.10
N ASP A 314 -4.17 -6.43 30.15
CA ASP A 314 -4.07 -7.76 29.54
C ASP A 314 -3.73 -8.83 30.59
N ALA A 315 -2.71 -8.56 31.43
CA ALA A 315 -2.35 -9.46 32.51
C ALA A 315 -3.50 -9.68 33.51
N GLN A 316 -4.27 -8.64 33.82
CA GLN A 316 -5.45 -8.76 34.68
C GLN A 316 -6.57 -9.56 34.00
N TYR A 317 -6.79 -9.34 32.71
CA TYR A 317 -7.78 -10.07 31.91
C TYR A 317 -7.43 -11.56 31.82
N GLU A 318 -6.18 -11.90 31.48
CA GLU A 318 -5.66 -13.26 31.47
C GLU A 318 -5.82 -13.93 32.83
N LYS A 319 -5.40 -13.27 33.92
CA LYS A 319 -5.57 -13.80 35.29
C LYS A 319 -7.04 -14.12 35.61
N ASN A 320 -7.95 -13.24 35.21
CA ASN A 320 -9.39 -13.45 35.41
C ASN A 320 -9.94 -14.59 34.54
N LEU A 321 -9.46 -14.70 33.30
CA LEU A 321 -9.83 -15.78 32.39
C LEU A 321 -9.34 -17.12 32.93
N TYR A 322 -8.08 -17.23 33.34
CA TYR A 322 -7.54 -18.42 34.01
C TYR A 322 -8.32 -18.80 35.26
N ARG A 323 -8.69 -17.82 36.12
CA ARG A 323 -9.52 -18.07 37.30
C ARG A 323 -10.88 -18.68 36.96
N LYS A 324 -11.50 -18.22 35.87
CA LYS A 324 -12.79 -18.76 35.39
C LYS A 324 -12.63 -20.15 34.76
N MET A 325 -11.60 -20.36 33.94
CA MET A 325 -11.36 -21.64 33.25
C MET A 325 -10.97 -22.78 34.21
N PHE A 326 -10.19 -22.49 35.26
CA PHE A 326 -9.74 -23.50 36.24
C PHE A 326 -10.66 -23.64 37.46
N GLY A 327 -11.87 -23.05 37.45
CA GLY A 327 -12.86 -23.26 38.50
C GLY A 327 -12.43 -22.84 39.91
N THR A 328 -11.41 -21.97 40.05
CA THR A 328 -10.93 -21.47 41.35
C THR A 328 -11.85 -20.39 41.93
N ARG A 329 -13.17 -20.62 41.88
CA ARG A 329 -14.06 -20.05 42.89
C ARG A 329 -13.69 -20.75 44.19
N LYS A 330 -13.04 -20.04 45.12
CA LYS A 330 -13.22 -20.38 46.52
C LYS A 330 -14.73 -20.46 46.74
N SER A 331 -15.21 -21.64 47.15
CA SER A 331 -16.56 -21.79 47.68
C SER A 331 -16.64 -20.90 48.91
N ASN A 332 -17.03 -19.64 48.71
CA ASN A 332 -17.50 -18.83 49.81
C ASN A 332 -18.87 -19.40 50.14
N ASN A 333 -18.88 -20.36 51.08
CA ASN A 333 -20.07 -20.75 51.83
C ASN A 333 -20.55 -19.51 52.60
N VAL A 334 -21.25 -18.62 51.92
CA VAL A 334 -22.18 -17.70 52.56
C VAL A 334 -23.48 -18.48 52.68
N PRO A 335 -24.01 -18.73 53.90
CA PRO A 335 -25.28 -19.42 54.02
C PRO A 335 -26.38 -18.54 53.39
N LEU A 336 -27.01 -19.07 52.34
CA LEU A 336 -28.19 -18.48 51.73
C LEU A 336 -29.30 -18.41 52.79
N LYS A 337 -29.58 -17.21 53.33
CA LYS A 337 -30.90 -16.93 53.88
C LYS A 337 -31.87 -16.81 52.70
N SER A 338 -32.79 -17.76 52.63
CA SER A 338 -33.87 -17.80 51.66
C SER A 338 -34.81 -16.62 51.86
N THR A 339 -34.91 -15.76 50.85
CA THR A 339 -36.12 -14.97 50.62
C THR A 339 -36.55 -15.19 49.19
N LYS A 340 -37.62 -15.99 49.03
CA LYS A 340 -38.35 -16.16 47.78
C LYS A 340 -38.84 -14.80 47.29
N LYS A 341 -38.51 -14.45 46.05
CA LYS A 341 -39.41 -13.74 45.16
C LYS A 341 -39.08 -14.11 43.72
N GLU A 342 -39.99 -14.86 43.10
CA GLU A 342 -40.02 -15.10 41.67
C GLU A 342 -40.33 -13.78 40.94
N ASN A 343 -39.59 -13.49 39.86
CA ASN A 343 -40.20 -13.28 38.55
C ASN A 343 -39.18 -13.25 37.40
N LYS A 344 -39.31 -14.28 36.56
CA LYS A 344 -39.31 -14.33 35.09
C LYS A 344 -38.16 -13.71 34.25
N ASN A 345 -37.53 -14.64 33.53
CA ASN A 345 -37.20 -14.63 32.10
C ASN A 345 -36.00 -13.78 31.61
N MET A 346 -34.88 -14.46 31.32
CA MET A 346 -34.23 -14.33 30.00
C MET A 346 -33.34 -15.54 29.69
N ALA A 347 -33.46 -16.02 28.45
CA ALA A 347 -32.90 -17.25 27.93
C ALA A 347 -31.36 -17.28 27.89
N ILE A 348 -30.79 -18.46 28.14
CA ILE A 348 -29.37 -18.78 27.98
C ILE A 348 -29.23 -19.48 26.63
N SER A 349 -28.49 -18.87 25.68
CA SER A 349 -27.97 -19.57 24.50
C SER A 349 -26.54 -20.01 24.77
N ASN A 350 -26.30 -21.30 24.59
CA ASN A 350 -25.02 -21.99 24.76
C ASN A 350 -23.96 -21.47 23.77
N VAL A 351 -22.77 -21.13 24.29
CA VAL A 351 -21.56 -20.99 23.46
C VAL A 351 -20.50 -21.95 24.02
N THR A 352 -20.24 -23.00 23.23
CA THR A 352 -19.19 -23.99 23.42
C THR A 352 -17.83 -23.38 23.08
N TRP A 353 -16.93 -23.32 24.05
CA TRP A 353 -15.53 -22.91 23.86
C TRP A 353 -14.71 -24.09 23.33
N SER A 354 -14.37 -24.10 22.05
CA SER A 354 -13.35 -24.97 21.49
C SER A 354 -11.96 -24.38 21.74
N LEU A 355 -11.15 -25.12 22.49
CA LEU A 355 -9.72 -24.90 22.72
C LEU A 355 -8.92 -24.91 21.40
N ILE A 356 -8.31 -23.78 21.03
CA ILE A 356 -7.04 -23.75 20.28
C ILE A 356 -6.22 -22.57 20.82
N GLY A 357 -5.05 -22.85 21.40
CA GLY A 357 -4.15 -21.84 21.92
C GLY A 357 -3.28 -22.26 23.10
N GLY A 358 -3.07 -23.56 23.33
CA GLY A 358 -2.11 -24.06 24.31
C GLY A 358 -0.77 -24.37 23.65
N ALA A 359 0.17 -23.41 23.65
CA ALA A 359 1.57 -23.69 23.28
C ALA A 359 2.63 -22.85 24.02
N THR A 360 2.27 -21.95 24.95
CA THR A 360 3.28 -21.10 25.63
C THR A 360 3.57 -21.47 27.09
N ALA A 361 2.75 -22.31 27.73
CA ALA A 361 2.93 -22.65 29.15
C ALA A 361 3.88 -23.82 29.45
N ALA A 362 4.32 -24.59 28.44
CA ALA A 362 5.12 -25.80 28.68
C ALA A 362 6.65 -25.54 28.81
N ILE A 363 7.15 -24.37 28.39
CA ILE A 363 8.62 -24.14 28.33
C ILE A 363 9.19 -23.64 29.66
N ALA A 364 8.39 -23.01 30.53
CA ALA A 364 8.87 -22.53 31.83
C ALA A 364 9.09 -23.63 32.87
N GLY A 365 8.42 -24.79 32.73
CA GLY A 365 8.52 -25.90 33.69
C GLY A 365 9.77 -26.77 33.52
N PHE A 366 10.34 -26.84 32.31
CA PHE A 366 11.45 -27.77 32.03
C PHE A 366 12.82 -27.23 32.45
N LEU A 367 12.99 -25.91 32.56
CA LEU A 367 14.26 -25.28 32.94
C LEU A 367 14.51 -25.28 34.45
N LEU A 368 13.49 -25.44 35.29
CA LEU A 368 13.64 -25.48 36.75
C LEU A 368 13.97 -26.87 37.31
N TYR A 369 13.78 -27.95 36.55
CA TYR A 369 14.07 -29.31 37.02
C TYR A 369 15.55 -29.70 36.86
N ARG A 370 16.32 -29.02 36.00
CA ARG A 370 17.72 -29.39 35.71
C ARG A 370 18.77 -28.74 36.63
N PHE A 371 18.35 -27.96 37.63
CA PHE A 371 19.25 -27.32 38.60
C PHE A 371 19.08 -27.82 40.04
N VAL A 372 18.17 -28.76 40.30
CA VAL A 372 18.01 -29.40 41.61
C VAL A 372 17.75 -30.90 41.42
N SER A 373 18.76 -31.63 40.95
CA SER A 373 18.95 -33.08 41.15
C SER A 373 20.37 -33.47 40.75
#